data_AF-A0A485CQZ4-F1
#
_entry.id   AF-A0A485CQZ4-F1
#
_cell.length_a   1.000
_cell.length_b   1.000
_cell.length_c   1.000
_cell.angle_alpha   90.00
_cell.angle_beta   90.00
_cell.angle_gamma   90.00
#
_symmetry.space_group_name_H-M   'P 1'
#
loop_
_entity.id
_entity.type
_entity.pdbx_description
1 polymer ?
#
loop_
_entity_poly.entity_id
_entity_poly.type
_entity_poly.pdbx_seq_one_letter_code
_entity_poly.pdbx_strand_id
1 'polypeptide(L)'
;MFAGARIEGNARLTGTCIVSHFAIIRDEAWIDHGTISHHALICDNVTLQNSRVRGFCRLADQARILPHCLIIAAQGLTADRDKYLQIYQRATVSASRIVHQAQIYGDAFVEHAFVEHRAEIFDYARLEGNEENDVWVCDNARVYDHARLIAGRAEDAIPTLRYSSQVAENAVIEGNCVLKHRVMVGGHARLCGGPILLDDDVLVQGHAHISGDVVIEHRVEITDNARIEALNGDAIHLRGRKVINGAQQITRTPLLGSL
;
A
#
# COMPACT_ATOMS: atom_id res chain seq x y z
N MET A 1 -28.72 -17.62 -15.39
CA MET A 1 -27.74 -18.36 -16.22
C MET A 1 -26.34 -18.00 -15.72
N PHE A 2 -25.54 -18.96 -15.25
CA PHE A 2 -24.24 -18.71 -14.60
C PHE A 2 -23.13 -18.20 -15.54
N ALA A 3 -23.42 -17.94 -16.82
CA ALA A 3 -22.46 -17.42 -17.81
C ALA A 3 -21.08 -18.12 -17.75
N GLY A 4 -21.08 -19.45 -17.63
CA GLY A 4 -19.87 -20.27 -17.56
C GLY A 4 -19.18 -20.34 -16.19
N ALA A 5 -19.74 -19.76 -15.13
CA ALA A 5 -19.17 -19.86 -13.78
C ALA A 5 -19.25 -21.29 -13.22
N ARG A 6 -18.27 -21.66 -12.39
CA ARG A 6 -18.11 -22.99 -11.79
C ARG A 6 -17.90 -22.87 -10.29
N ILE A 7 -18.61 -23.72 -9.55
CA ILE A 7 -18.42 -23.89 -8.10
C ILE A 7 -18.05 -25.36 -7.88
N GLU A 8 -16.91 -25.61 -7.24
CA GLU A 8 -16.30 -26.94 -7.15
C GLU A 8 -15.80 -27.23 -5.73
N GLY A 9 -15.45 -28.49 -5.45
CA GLY A 9 -14.96 -28.90 -4.14
C GLY A 9 -16.00 -28.73 -3.04
N ASN A 10 -15.56 -28.22 -1.89
CA ASN A 10 -16.38 -27.96 -0.70
C ASN A 10 -16.70 -26.46 -0.53
N ALA A 11 -16.61 -25.68 -1.61
CA ALA A 11 -16.81 -24.24 -1.56
C ALA A 11 -18.21 -23.88 -1.03
N ARG A 12 -18.26 -22.92 -0.10
CA ARG A 12 -19.47 -22.51 0.61
C ARG A 12 -19.90 -21.12 0.17
N LEU A 13 -21.14 -20.99 -0.26
CA LEU A 13 -21.76 -19.69 -0.57
C LEU A 13 -22.91 -19.45 0.42
N THR A 14 -22.88 -18.34 1.14
CA THR A 14 -23.89 -17.94 2.13
C THR A 14 -24.42 -16.53 1.86
N GLY A 15 -25.67 -16.28 2.24
CA GLY A 15 -26.34 -15.02 1.92
C GLY A 15 -26.59 -14.83 0.42
N THR A 16 -26.70 -13.57 -0.02
CA THR A 16 -26.91 -13.24 -1.43
C THR A 16 -25.58 -13.20 -2.19
N CYS A 17 -25.27 -14.26 -2.92
CA CYS A 17 -24.08 -14.36 -3.77
C CYS A 17 -24.40 -14.29 -5.26
N ILE A 18 -23.57 -13.57 -6.03
CA ILE A 18 -23.66 -13.51 -7.50
C ILE A 18 -22.34 -14.02 -8.09
N VAL A 19 -22.39 -15.14 -8.81
CA VAL A 19 -21.21 -15.72 -9.48
C VAL A 19 -21.51 -15.84 -10.97
N SER A 20 -20.67 -15.26 -11.81
CA SER A 20 -20.94 -15.15 -13.26
C SER A 20 -19.69 -14.99 -14.12
N HIS A 21 -19.85 -15.00 -15.45
CA HIS A 21 -18.80 -14.68 -16.43
C HIS A 21 -17.52 -15.49 -16.20
N PHE A 22 -17.64 -16.82 -16.22
CA PHE A 22 -16.53 -17.77 -16.07
C PHE A 22 -15.73 -17.64 -14.75
N ALA A 23 -16.31 -17.03 -13.71
CA ALA A 23 -15.73 -17.07 -12.37
C ALA A 23 -15.69 -18.50 -11.82
N ILE A 24 -14.62 -18.85 -11.11
CA ILE A 24 -14.40 -20.17 -10.54
C ILE A 24 -14.21 -20.02 -9.04
N ILE A 25 -15.00 -20.74 -8.26
CA ILE A 25 -14.85 -20.85 -6.81
C ILE A 25 -14.66 -22.33 -6.49
N ARG A 26 -13.59 -22.69 -5.79
CA ARG A 26 -13.29 -24.10 -5.51
C ARG A 26 -12.63 -24.31 -4.13
N ASP A 27 -12.34 -25.57 -3.83
CA ASP A 27 -11.69 -26.03 -2.60
C ASP A 27 -12.55 -25.74 -1.35
N GLU A 28 -12.02 -25.13 -0.30
CA GLU A 28 -12.72 -24.80 0.95
C GLU A 28 -13.11 -23.31 1.02
N ALA A 29 -13.12 -22.61 -0.11
CA ALA A 29 -13.41 -21.18 -0.16
C ALA A 29 -14.81 -20.87 0.38
N TRP A 30 -14.91 -19.84 1.23
CA TRP A 30 -16.17 -19.37 1.80
C TRP A 30 -16.49 -17.96 1.34
N ILE A 31 -17.63 -17.83 0.66
CA ILE A 31 -18.17 -16.57 0.17
C ILE A 31 -19.45 -16.24 0.92
N ASP A 32 -19.52 -15.06 1.53
CA ASP A 32 -20.70 -14.53 2.20
C ASP A 32 -21.07 -13.16 1.61
N HIS A 33 -22.29 -13.00 1.08
CA HIS A 33 -22.75 -11.74 0.47
C HIS A 33 -21.80 -11.17 -0.62
N GLY A 34 -21.17 -12.07 -1.40
CA GLY A 34 -20.16 -11.73 -2.40
C GLY A 34 -20.64 -11.67 -3.85
N THR A 35 -20.06 -10.77 -4.64
CA THR A 35 -20.22 -10.74 -6.11
C THR A 35 -18.89 -11.06 -6.79
N ILE A 36 -18.83 -12.15 -7.55
CA ILE A 36 -17.62 -12.66 -8.21
C ILE A 36 -17.88 -12.81 -9.70
N SER A 37 -17.00 -12.26 -10.55
CA SER A 37 -17.21 -12.28 -12.00
C SER A 37 -15.94 -12.16 -12.83
N HIS A 38 -16.08 -12.43 -14.13
CA HIS A 38 -15.10 -12.18 -15.19
C HIS A 38 -13.78 -12.92 -14.97
N HIS A 39 -13.81 -14.25 -14.98
CA HIS A 39 -12.64 -15.12 -14.83
C HIS A 39 -11.89 -14.99 -13.49
N ALA A 40 -12.50 -14.40 -12.46
CA ALA A 40 -11.96 -14.42 -11.11
C ALA A 40 -11.89 -15.86 -10.58
N LEU A 41 -10.73 -16.24 -10.07
CA LEU A 41 -10.49 -17.54 -9.42
C LEU A 41 -10.38 -17.34 -7.91
N ILE A 42 -11.23 -18.01 -7.15
CA ILE A 42 -11.15 -18.10 -5.69
C ILE A 42 -10.95 -19.56 -5.31
N CYS A 43 -9.84 -19.86 -4.63
CA CYS A 43 -9.44 -21.22 -4.30
C CYS A 43 -8.90 -21.35 -2.87
N ASP A 44 -8.51 -22.56 -2.51
CA ASP A 44 -7.98 -22.92 -1.19
C ASP A 44 -8.96 -22.62 -0.05
N ASN A 45 -8.59 -21.81 0.95
CA ASN A 45 -9.40 -21.49 2.14
C ASN A 45 -9.74 -19.98 2.22
N VAL A 46 -9.85 -19.32 1.07
CA VAL A 46 -10.18 -17.89 1.02
C VAL A 46 -11.54 -17.62 1.66
N THR A 47 -11.59 -16.57 2.47
CA THR A 47 -12.84 -16.00 2.98
C THR A 47 -13.14 -14.70 2.26
N LEU A 48 -14.35 -14.55 1.71
CA LEU A 48 -14.83 -13.31 1.11
C LEU A 48 -16.16 -12.93 1.74
N GLN A 49 -16.27 -11.72 2.28
CA GLN A 49 -17.46 -11.22 2.97
C GLN A 49 -17.87 -9.85 2.43
N ASN A 50 -19.15 -9.67 2.10
CA ASN A 50 -19.77 -8.39 1.70
C ASN A 50 -18.91 -7.55 0.74
N SER A 51 -18.39 -8.20 -0.30
CA SER A 51 -17.34 -7.65 -1.16
C SER A 51 -17.52 -8.06 -2.63
N ARG A 52 -16.84 -7.35 -3.52
CA ARG A 52 -16.96 -7.54 -4.97
C ARG A 52 -15.61 -7.84 -5.60
N VAL A 53 -15.55 -8.87 -6.43
CA VAL A 53 -14.37 -9.31 -7.19
C VAL A 53 -14.73 -9.39 -8.66
N ARG A 54 -13.93 -8.73 -9.50
CA ARG A 54 -14.13 -8.69 -10.94
C ARG A 54 -12.80 -8.74 -11.68
N GLY A 55 -12.77 -9.50 -12.75
CA GLY A 55 -11.66 -9.54 -13.70
C GLY A 55 -10.73 -10.72 -13.45
N PHE A 56 -9.78 -10.91 -14.37
CA PHE A 56 -8.84 -12.01 -14.31
C PHE A 56 -7.88 -11.84 -13.14
N CYS A 57 -8.19 -12.51 -12.02
CA CYS A 57 -7.45 -12.45 -10.77
C CYS A 57 -7.49 -13.80 -10.05
N ARG A 58 -6.58 -13.96 -9.09
CA ARG A 58 -6.56 -15.11 -8.19
C ARG A 58 -6.57 -14.66 -6.74
N LEU A 59 -7.56 -15.15 -5.99
CA LEU A 59 -7.57 -15.11 -4.54
C LEU A 59 -7.31 -16.54 -4.04
N ALA A 60 -6.31 -16.73 -3.20
CA ALA A 60 -5.81 -18.07 -2.84
C ALA A 60 -5.34 -18.19 -1.38
N ASP A 61 -4.91 -19.39 -1.02
CA ASP A 61 -4.40 -19.80 0.28
C ASP A 61 -5.38 -19.52 1.45
N GLN A 62 -5.02 -18.62 2.36
CA GLN A 62 -5.78 -18.24 3.56
C GLN A 62 -6.18 -16.76 3.51
N ALA A 63 -6.20 -16.15 2.33
CA ALA A 63 -6.49 -14.72 2.20
C ALA A 63 -7.90 -14.40 2.70
N ARG A 64 -8.02 -13.27 3.41
CA ARG A 64 -9.26 -12.81 4.03
C ARG A 64 -9.69 -11.48 3.40
N ILE A 65 -10.73 -11.52 2.58
CA ILE A 65 -11.37 -10.34 2.02
C ILE A 65 -12.60 -10.04 2.88
N LEU A 66 -12.42 -9.12 3.81
CA LEU A 66 -13.43 -8.67 4.78
C LEU A 66 -14.40 -7.66 4.12
N PRO A 67 -15.45 -7.21 4.82
CA PRO A 67 -16.47 -6.34 4.24
C PRO A 67 -15.95 -5.09 3.53
N HIS A 68 -16.74 -4.61 2.57
CA HIS A 68 -16.54 -3.35 1.85
C HIS A 68 -15.31 -3.30 0.94
N CYS A 69 -14.82 -4.46 0.48
CA CYS A 69 -13.76 -4.51 -0.51
C CYS A 69 -14.29 -4.47 -1.95
N LEU A 70 -13.54 -3.77 -2.82
CA LEU A 70 -13.73 -3.75 -4.26
C LEU A 70 -12.43 -4.17 -4.96
N ILE A 71 -12.42 -5.38 -5.50
CA ILE A 71 -11.28 -5.95 -6.22
C ILE A 71 -11.60 -5.95 -7.72
N ILE A 72 -10.86 -5.15 -8.50
CA ILE A 72 -11.07 -5.02 -9.95
C ILE A 72 -9.75 -5.25 -10.67
N ALA A 73 -9.57 -6.46 -11.18
CA ALA A 73 -8.43 -6.78 -12.01
C ALA A 73 -8.64 -6.28 -13.44
N ALA A 74 -7.64 -5.55 -13.92
CA ALA A 74 -7.53 -5.13 -15.31
C ALA A 74 -6.05 -5.16 -15.70
N GLN A 75 -5.73 -5.86 -16.78
CA GLN A 75 -4.37 -5.93 -17.27
C GLN A 75 -4.03 -4.65 -18.04
N GLY A 76 -2.92 -4.01 -17.68
CA GLY A 76 -2.36 -2.88 -18.44
C GLY A 76 -1.50 -3.34 -19.61
N LEU A 77 -1.06 -2.37 -20.42
CA LEU A 77 -0.10 -2.57 -21.52
C LEU A 77 1.33 -2.78 -20.99
N THR A 78 1.57 -3.91 -20.36
CA THR A 78 2.83 -4.22 -19.67
C THR A 78 3.54 -5.39 -20.34
N ALA A 79 4.88 -5.40 -20.30
CA ALA A 79 5.69 -6.44 -20.95
C ALA A 79 5.44 -7.83 -20.36
N ASP A 80 5.23 -7.88 -19.05
CA ASP A 80 4.92 -9.07 -18.28
C ASP A 80 3.42 -9.33 -18.32
N ARG A 81 3.00 -10.20 -19.25
CA ARG A 81 1.60 -10.56 -19.49
C ARG A 81 1.04 -11.53 -18.44
N ASP A 82 1.92 -12.14 -17.65
CA ASP A 82 1.55 -13.22 -16.73
C ASP A 82 1.30 -12.69 -15.31
N LYS A 83 1.71 -11.45 -15.01
CA LYS A 83 1.32 -10.78 -13.76
C LYS A 83 -0.11 -10.24 -13.86
N TYR A 84 -1.02 -10.96 -13.22
CA TYR A 84 -2.40 -10.53 -12.96
C TYR A 84 -2.58 -10.25 -11.46
N LEU A 85 -3.72 -9.64 -11.06
CA LEU A 85 -3.99 -9.31 -9.66
C LEU A 85 -4.04 -10.58 -8.80
N GLN A 86 -3.29 -10.60 -7.72
CA GLN A 86 -3.28 -11.72 -6.77
C GLN A 86 -3.39 -11.24 -5.32
N ILE A 87 -4.24 -11.90 -4.55
CA ILE A 87 -4.30 -11.78 -3.08
C ILE A 87 -4.22 -13.19 -2.49
N TYR A 88 -3.16 -13.49 -1.77
CA TYR A 88 -2.87 -14.87 -1.38
C TYR A 88 -2.11 -14.94 -0.05
N GLN A 89 -1.66 -16.12 0.36
CA GLN A 89 -1.11 -16.43 1.69
C GLN A 89 -2.08 -16.03 2.81
N ARG A 90 -1.65 -15.23 3.80
CA ARG A 90 -2.45 -14.84 4.98
C ARG A 90 -2.89 -13.37 4.92
N ALA A 91 -2.80 -12.75 3.74
CA ALA A 91 -3.16 -11.35 3.56
C ALA A 91 -4.62 -11.08 3.99
N THR A 92 -4.82 -10.00 4.71
CA THR A 92 -6.14 -9.53 5.14
C THR A 92 -6.43 -8.17 4.52
N VAL A 93 -7.56 -8.04 3.85
CA VAL A 93 -8.00 -6.81 3.19
C VAL A 93 -9.41 -6.46 3.66
N SER A 94 -9.64 -5.24 4.16
CA SER A 94 -10.94 -4.71 4.59
C SER A 94 -11.16 -3.31 4.05
N ALA A 95 -12.41 -2.93 3.76
CA ALA A 95 -12.79 -1.56 3.37
C ALA A 95 -11.89 -0.90 2.32
N SER A 96 -11.35 -1.69 1.39
CA SER A 96 -10.27 -1.26 0.48
C SER A 96 -10.59 -1.54 -0.97
N ARG A 97 -10.00 -0.75 -1.86
CA ARG A 97 -10.12 -0.90 -3.31
C ARG A 97 -8.78 -1.33 -3.91
N ILE A 98 -8.74 -2.54 -4.44
CA ILE A 98 -7.54 -3.17 -5.01
C ILE A 98 -7.75 -3.34 -6.50
N VAL A 99 -6.92 -2.72 -7.34
CA VAL A 99 -7.15 -2.67 -8.78
C VAL A 99 -5.93 -3.02 -9.63
N HIS A 100 -6.19 -3.27 -10.90
CA HIS A 100 -5.20 -3.55 -11.95
C HIS A 100 -4.47 -4.88 -11.76
N GLN A 101 -3.19 -4.87 -11.41
CA GLN A 101 -2.26 -6.00 -11.31
C GLN A 101 -1.56 -6.01 -9.94
N ALA A 102 -2.16 -5.41 -8.91
CA ALA A 102 -1.61 -5.34 -7.56
C ALA A 102 -1.40 -6.75 -6.95
N GLN A 103 -0.37 -6.88 -6.12
CA GLN A 103 -0.05 -8.12 -5.41
C GLN A 103 -0.13 -7.87 -3.90
N ILE A 104 -0.94 -8.67 -3.19
CA ILE A 104 -1.05 -8.59 -1.74
C ILE A 104 -0.86 -9.99 -1.15
N TYR A 105 0.17 -10.18 -0.34
CA TYR A 105 0.55 -11.49 0.19
C TYR A 105 1.27 -11.39 1.53
N GLY A 106 1.89 -12.46 2.00
CA GLY A 106 2.46 -12.55 3.34
C GLY A 106 1.37 -12.58 4.42
N ASP A 107 1.64 -11.88 5.50
CA ASP A 107 0.75 -11.50 6.60
C ASP A 107 0.27 -10.03 6.46
N ALA A 108 0.31 -9.47 5.24
CA ALA A 108 -0.04 -8.07 5.02
C ALA A 108 -1.46 -7.75 5.49
N PHE A 109 -1.62 -6.59 6.12
CA PHE A 109 -2.90 -6.06 6.59
C PHE A 109 -3.20 -4.76 5.85
N VAL A 110 -4.32 -4.73 5.11
CA VAL A 110 -4.71 -3.60 4.27
C VAL A 110 -6.13 -3.19 4.60
N GLU A 111 -6.28 -2.01 5.21
CA GLU A 111 -7.56 -1.49 5.66
C GLU A 111 -7.69 -0.01 5.24
N HIS A 112 -8.85 0.37 4.69
CA HIS A 112 -9.10 1.72 4.18
C HIS A 112 -7.97 2.18 3.23
N ALA A 113 -7.75 1.43 2.15
CA ALA A 113 -6.67 1.69 1.22
C ALA A 113 -7.11 1.62 -0.25
N PHE A 114 -6.45 2.43 -1.08
CA PHE A 114 -6.48 2.35 -2.52
C PHE A 114 -5.13 1.85 -3.05
N VAL A 115 -5.12 0.62 -3.58
CA VAL A 115 -3.92 -0.03 -4.11
C VAL A 115 -4.12 -0.32 -5.60
N GLU A 116 -3.23 0.22 -6.44
CA GLU A 116 -3.41 0.15 -7.89
C GLU A 116 -2.14 -0.17 -8.68
N HIS A 117 -2.32 -0.35 -9.98
CA HIS A 117 -1.28 -0.67 -10.96
C HIS A 117 -0.59 -2.00 -10.62
N ARG A 118 0.69 -1.98 -10.26
CA ARG A 118 1.53 -3.14 -9.96
C ARG A 118 2.14 -3.03 -8.56
N ALA A 119 1.51 -2.26 -7.68
CA ALA A 119 1.91 -2.13 -6.29
C ALA A 119 1.95 -3.50 -5.59
N GLU A 120 2.91 -3.67 -4.69
CA GLU A 120 3.10 -4.91 -3.95
C GLU A 120 3.11 -4.66 -2.44
N ILE A 121 2.22 -5.31 -1.71
CA ILE A 121 2.11 -5.23 -0.26
C ILE A 121 2.30 -6.63 0.33
N PHE A 122 3.36 -6.84 1.12
CA PHE A 122 3.71 -8.18 1.57
C PHE A 122 4.44 -8.23 2.92
N ASP A 123 4.91 -9.42 3.30
CA ASP A 123 5.44 -9.73 4.62
C ASP A 123 4.46 -9.34 5.73
N TYR A 124 4.84 -8.50 6.69
CA TYR A 124 4.01 -8.03 7.80
C TYR A 124 3.55 -6.57 7.61
N ALA A 125 3.60 -6.05 6.37
CA ALA A 125 3.24 -4.66 6.07
C ALA A 125 1.82 -4.33 6.51
N ARG A 126 1.63 -3.10 7.03
CA ARG A 126 0.32 -2.60 7.46
C ARG A 126 -0.02 -1.29 6.76
N LEU A 127 -1.14 -1.27 6.07
CA LEU A 127 -1.79 -0.07 5.55
C LEU A 127 -3.04 0.17 6.40
N GLU A 128 -3.05 1.28 7.13
CA GLU A 128 -4.04 1.61 8.16
C GLU A 128 -4.66 2.97 7.82
N GLY A 129 -5.64 2.98 6.91
CA GLY A 129 -6.48 4.15 6.67
C GLY A 129 -7.57 4.31 7.74
N ASN A 130 -8.48 5.25 7.53
CA ASN A 130 -9.61 5.49 8.40
C ASN A 130 -10.83 6.05 7.64
N GLU A 131 -11.88 6.43 8.38
CA GLU A 131 -13.14 6.93 7.80
C GLU A 131 -12.98 8.23 7.00
N GLU A 132 -11.97 9.04 7.31
CA GLU A 132 -11.71 10.33 6.66
C GLU A 132 -10.66 10.20 5.54
N ASN A 133 -9.62 9.41 5.77
CA ASN A 133 -8.46 9.31 4.87
C ASN A 133 -8.09 7.85 4.59
N ASP A 134 -8.00 7.51 3.31
CA ASP A 134 -7.43 6.25 2.86
C ASP A 134 -5.88 6.29 2.87
N VAL A 135 -5.25 5.13 2.66
CA VAL A 135 -3.82 5.01 2.28
C VAL A 135 -3.70 4.70 0.79
N TRP A 136 -2.86 5.41 0.06
CA TRP A 136 -2.72 5.25 -1.39
C TRP A 136 -1.37 4.65 -1.77
N VAL A 137 -1.39 3.51 -2.49
CA VAL A 137 -0.18 2.87 -3.02
C VAL A 137 -0.36 2.55 -4.50
N CYS A 138 0.40 3.27 -5.33
CA CYS A 138 0.22 3.29 -6.77
C CYS A 138 1.45 2.79 -7.53
N ASP A 139 1.29 2.64 -8.84
CA ASP A 139 2.36 2.37 -9.81
C ASP A 139 3.11 1.06 -9.53
N ASN A 140 4.41 1.10 -9.27
CA ASN A 140 5.24 -0.04 -8.91
C ASN A 140 5.75 0.09 -7.45
N ALA A 141 5.07 0.84 -6.60
CA ALA A 141 5.48 1.05 -5.23
C ALA A 141 5.37 -0.25 -4.40
N ARG A 142 6.19 -0.37 -3.36
CA ARG A 142 6.22 -1.57 -2.51
C ARG A 142 6.21 -1.23 -1.03
N VAL A 143 5.44 -2.00 -0.26
CA VAL A 143 5.40 -1.92 1.21
C VAL A 143 5.59 -3.32 1.76
N TYR A 144 6.63 -3.54 2.56
CA TYR A 144 7.02 -4.87 3.00
C TYR A 144 7.76 -4.86 4.35
N ASP A 145 8.27 -6.01 4.76
CA ASP A 145 8.75 -6.28 6.12
C ASP A 145 7.68 -5.91 7.18
N HIS A 146 8.00 -5.04 8.15
CA HIS A 146 7.10 -4.56 9.20
C HIS A 146 6.71 -3.09 8.99
N ALA A 147 6.81 -2.58 7.76
CA ALA A 147 6.48 -1.20 7.44
C ALA A 147 5.02 -0.87 7.74
N ARG A 148 4.77 0.36 8.20
CA ARG A 148 3.42 0.85 8.53
C ARG A 148 3.14 2.18 7.84
N LEU A 149 2.05 2.21 7.06
CA LEU A 149 1.47 3.42 6.49
C LEU A 149 0.16 3.71 7.21
N ILE A 150 0.05 4.86 7.85
CA ILE A 150 -1.06 5.21 8.73
C ILE A 150 -1.66 6.53 8.26
N ALA A 151 -2.94 6.55 7.91
CA ALA A 151 -3.58 7.79 7.55
C ALA A 151 -3.78 8.68 8.78
N GLY A 152 -3.51 9.97 8.62
CA GLY A 152 -3.74 10.95 9.68
C GLY A 152 -5.23 11.26 9.83
N ARG A 153 -5.55 12.08 10.83
CA ARG A 153 -6.93 12.53 11.14
C ARG A 153 -7.26 13.93 10.61
N ALA A 154 -6.26 14.68 10.16
CA ALA A 154 -6.48 15.97 9.51
C ALA A 154 -7.03 15.77 8.09
N GLU A 155 -7.63 16.82 7.53
CA GLU A 155 -8.06 16.84 6.13
C GLU A 155 -6.86 16.54 5.20
N ASP A 156 -7.07 15.69 4.20
CA ASP A 156 -6.06 15.25 3.23
C ASP A 156 -4.78 14.64 3.85
N ALA A 157 -4.88 14.06 5.05
CA ALA A 157 -3.77 13.39 5.72
C ALA A 157 -3.55 11.96 5.17
N ILE A 158 -3.41 11.86 3.85
CA ILE A 158 -3.35 10.64 3.05
C ILE A 158 -1.88 10.27 2.76
N PRO A 159 -1.35 9.18 3.32
CA PRO A 159 -0.05 8.65 2.93
C PRO A 159 -0.14 8.12 1.51
N THR A 160 0.69 8.66 0.62
CA THR A 160 0.65 8.39 -0.82
C THR A 160 2.01 7.94 -1.33
N LEU A 161 2.11 6.67 -1.73
CA LEU A 161 3.29 6.10 -2.37
C LEU A 161 3.07 5.99 -3.88
N ARG A 162 4.00 6.52 -4.66
CA ARG A 162 3.94 6.54 -6.12
C ARG A 162 5.20 5.99 -6.78
N TYR A 163 5.12 5.79 -8.08
CA TYR A 163 6.21 5.38 -8.95
C TYR A 163 6.90 4.10 -8.48
N SER A 164 8.18 4.18 -8.11
CA SER A 164 8.99 3.06 -7.63
C SER A 164 9.42 3.27 -6.18
N SER A 165 8.64 4.04 -5.41
CA SER A 165 8.91 4.26 -3.99
C SER A 165 8.71 2.99 -3.17
N GLN A 166 9.49 2.85 -2.10
CA GLN A 166 9.50 1.66 -1.27
C GLN A 166 9.56 2.04 0.21
N VAL A 167 8.76 1.33 1.01
CA VAL A 167 8.75 1.46 2.48
C VAL A 167 8.92 0.07 3.06
N ALA A 168 9.93 -0.10 3.90
CA ALA A 168 10.43 -1.40 4.31
C ALA A 168 10.87 -1.41 5.78
N GLU A 169 11.40 -2.54 6.22
CA GLU A 169 11.93 -2.79 7.55
C GLU A 169 10.90 -2.42 8.65
N ASN A 170 11.20 -1.49 9.55
CA ASN A 170 10.30 -1.05 10.63
C ASN A 170 9.87 0.41 10.46
N ALA A 171 9.92 0.93 9.23
CA ALA A 171 9.58 2.32 8.95
C ALA A 171 8.09 2.61 9.23
N VAL A 172 7.81 3.80 9.74
CA VAL A 172 6.45 4.29 9.99
C VAL A 172 6.25 5.61 9.26
N ILE A 173 5.19 5.68 8.45
CA ILE A 173 4.76 6.91 7.77
C ILE A 173 3.33 7.21 8.19
N GLU A 174 3.11 8.39 8.76
CA GLU A 174 1.82 8.83 9.28
C GLU A 174 1.43 10.21 8.76
N GLY A 175 0.21 10.35 8.23
CA GLY A 175 -0.34 11.64 7.79
C GLY A 175 -0.06 11.98 6.32
N ASN A 176 -0.01 13.27 6.00
CA ASN A 176 0.12 13.77 4.62
C ASN A 176 1.58 13.64 4.15
N CYS A 177 1.93 12.44 3.68
CA CYS A 177 3.25 12.10 3.18
C CYS A 177 3.16 11.59 1.74
N VAL A 178 3.88 12.22 0.81
CA VAL A 178 3.93 11.83 -0.60
C VAL A 178 5.34 11.38 -0.97
N LEU A 179 5.48 10.11 -1.32
CA LEU A 179 6.73 9.50 -1.75
C LEU A 179 6.68 9.24 -3.26
N LYS A 180 7.62 9.82 -4.01
CA LYS A 180 7.63 9.77 -5.48
C LYS A 180 8.79 8.92 -6.04
N HIS A 181 9.65 9.50 -6.89
CA HIS A 181 10.56 8.75 -7.73
C HIS A 181 11.76 8.24 -6.93
N ARG A 182 11.98 6.92 -6.95
CA ARG A 182 13.17 6.28 -6.36
C ARG A 182 13.40 6.66 -4.89
N VAL A 183 12.32 6.78 -4.14
CA VAL A 183 12.36 7.01 -2.68
C VAL A 183 12.40 5.68 -1.95
N MET A 184 13.27 5.54 -0.95
CA MET A 184 13.35 4.38 -0.07
C MET A 184 13.30 4.84 1.38
N VAL A 185 12.32 4.37 2.15
CA VAL A 185 12.22 4.60 3.59
C VAL A 185 12.30 3.26 4.32
N GLY A 186 13.31 3.10 5.18
CA GLY A 186 13.57 1.88 5.93
C GLY A 186 14.08 2.17 7.34
N GLY A 187 14.75 1.20 7.95
CA GLY A 187 15.21 1.23 9.32
C GLY A 187 14.06 1.24 10.30
N HIS A 188 14.20 2.08 11.32
CA HIS A 188 13.19 2.52 12.26
C HIS A 188 12.77 3.97 11.98
N ALA A 189 12.91 4.44 10.74
CA ALA A 189 12.60 5.81 10.38
C ALA A 189 11.13 6.15 10.60
N ARG A 190 10.86 7.40 10.97
CA ARG A 190 9.51 7.89 11.26
C ARG A 190 9.25 9.19 10.53
N LEU A 191 8.26 9.17 9.63
CA LEU A 191 7.74 10.34 8.95
C LEU A 191 6.34 10.61 9.53
N CYS A 192 6.10 11.80 10.08
CA CYS A 192 4.80 12.11 10.65
C CYS A 192 4.35 13.56 10.45
N GLY A 193 3.04 13.77 10.34
CA GLY A 193 2.44 15.09 10.17
C GLY A 193 2.30 15.41 8.68
N GLY A 194 2.87 16.53 8.25
CA GLY A 194 2.87 16.93 6.85
C GLY A 194 2.47 18.38 6.63
N PRO A 195 2.58 18.84 5.37
CA PRO A 195 2.88 18.03 4.19
C PRO A 195 4.36 17.59 4.10
N ILE A 196 4.62 16.29 3.91
CA ILE A 196 5.96 15.75 3.63
C ILE A 196 6.01 15.31 2.17
N LEU A 197 6.98 15.80 1.41
CA LEU A 197 7.24 15.38 0.03
C LEU A 197 8.66 14.85 -0.12
N LEU A 198 8.79 13.60 -0.55
CA LEU A 198 10.07 12.98 -0.92
C LEU A 198 10.09 12.68 -2.42
N ASP A 199 11.10 13.14 -3.15
CA ASP A 199 11.21 12.89 -4.60
C ASP A 199 12.66 12.80 -5.11
N ASP A 200 12.88 12.04 -6.18
CA ASP A 200 14.15 11.94 -6.91
C ASP A 200 15.36 11.46 -6.07
N ASP A 201 15.49 10.14 -5.89
CA ASP A 201 16.63 9.45 -5.24
C ASP A 201 16.82 9.81 -3.75
N VAL A 202 15.76 9.75 -2.95
CA VAL A 202 15.82 10.02 -1.49
C VAL A 202 15.89 8.72 -0.70
N LEU A 203 16.84 8.64 0.23
CA LEU A 203 17.01 7.51 1.15
C LEU A 203 16.81 7.98 2.59
N VAL A 204 15.88 7.36 3.33
CA VAL A 204 15.66 7.61 4.76
C VAL A 204 15.77 6.29 5.51
N GLN A 205 16.74 6.17 6.41
CA GLN A 205 17.03 4.93 7.15
C GLN A 205 17.49 5.23 8.59
N GLY A 206 17.84 4.18 9.34
CA GLY A 206 18.22 4.32 10.76
C GLY A 206 17.03 4.66 11.64
N HIS A 207 17.22 5.50 12.64
CA HIS A 207 16.20 6.07 13.53
C HIS A 207 15.82 7.51 13.11
N ALA A 208 15.98 7.85 11.84
CA ALA A 208 15.69 9.18 11.33
C ALA A 208 14.24 9.60 11.62
N HIS A 209 14.04 10.85 12.01
CA HIS A 209 12.72 11.42 12.28
C HIS A 209 12.47 12.65 11.42
N ILE A 210 11.37 12.65 10.67
CA ILE A 210 10.98 13.75 9.79
C ILE A 210 9.55 14.16 10.14
N SER A 211 9.33 15.43 10.45
CA SER A 211 8.00 15.92 10.82
C SER A 211 7.70 17.34 10.36
N GLY A 212 6.44 17.61 10.05
CA GLY A 212 5.93 18.93 9.64
C GLY A 212 5.97 19.16 8.12
N ASP A 213 6.00 20.42 7.68
CA ASP A 213 6.11 20.81 6.28
C ASP A 213 7.57 20.65 5.79
N VAL A 214 7.84 19.52 5.12
CA VAL A 214 9.20 19.13 4.71
C VAL A 214 9.20 18.64 3.27
N VAL A 215 10.04 19.27 2.44
CA VAL A 215 10.30 18.87 1.06
C VAL A 215 11.75 18.41 0.95
N ILE A 216 11.96 17.14 0.58
CA ILE A 216 13.28 16.56 0.39
C ILE A 216 13.37 16.01 -1.03
N GLU A 217 14.35 16.49 -1.79
CA GLU A 217 14.44 16.16 -3.20
C GLU A 217 15.87 16.12 -3.77
N HIS A 218 16.08 15.34 -4.82
CA HIS A 218 17.33 15.24 -5.59
C HIS A 218 18.53 14.71 -4.79
N ARG A 219 18.60 13.40 -4.52
CA ARG A 219 19.76 12.69 -3.94
C ARG A 219 20.12 13.05 -2.49
N VAL A 220 19.12 13.05 -1.61
CA VAL A 220 19.33 13.28 -0.17
C VAL A 220 19.31 11.94 0.57
N GLU A 221 20.30 11.72 1.43
CA GLU A 221 20.39 10.56 2.32
C GLU A 221 20.27 11.01 3.77
N ILE A 222 19.33 10.42 4.52
CA ILE A 222 19.06 10.72 5.92
C ILE A 222 19.18 9.40 6.71
N THR A 223 20.13 9.33 7.63
CA THR A 223 20.47 8.10 8.36
C THR A 223 20.69 8.35 9.85
N ASP A 224 21.05 7.28 10.59
CA ASP A 224 21.30 7.30 12.03
C ASP A 224 20.14 7.90 12.84
N ASN A 225 20.37 8.89 13.72
CA ASN A 225 19.37 9.52 14.58
C ASN A 225 19.05 10.96 14.14
N ALA A 226 19.24 11.27 12.85
CA ALA A 226 18.97 12.60 12.32
C ALA A 226 17.49 13.00 12.52
N ARG A 227 17.26 14.27 12.88
CA ARG A 227 15.93 14.84 13.08
C ARG A 227 15.72 16.05 12.17
N ILE A 228 14.63 16.04 11.40
CA ILE A 228 14.22 17.14 10.53
C ILE A 228 12.81 17.53 10.97
N GLU A 229 12.68 18.68 11.61
CA GLU A 229 11.44 19.10 12.27
C GLU A 229 11.08 20.52 11.85
N ALA A 230 10.07 20.64 10.98
CA ALA A 230 9.51 21.93 10.62
C ALA A 230 8.52 22.37 11.72
N LEU A 231 8.77 23.54 12.30
CA LEU A 231 7.91 24.15 13.31
C LEU A 231 6.66 24.77 12.64
N ASN A 232 5.59 25.00 13.41
CA ASN A 232 4.33 25.52 12.88
C ASN A 232 4.53 26.81 12.07
N GLY A 233 4.20 26.76 10.78
CA GLY A 233 4.30 27.87 9.84
C GLY A 233 5.64 27.98 9.10
N ASP A 234 6.63 27.16 9.46
CA ASP A 234 7.89 27.05 8.75
C ASP A 234 7.86 25.85 7.78
N ALA A 235 8.64 25.96 6.70
CA ALA A 235 8.87 24.87 5.75
C ALA A 235 10.37 24.59 5.61
N ILE A 236 10.74 23.30 5.60
CA ILE A 236 12.12 22.87 5.39
C ILE A 236 12.26 22.29 3.99
N HIS A 237 13.15 22.87 3.18
CA HIS A 237 13.49 22.35 1.87
C HIS A 237 14.93 21.84 1.84
N LEU A 238 15.09 20.54 1.67
CA LEU A 238 16.39 19.87 1.52
C LEU A 238 16.53 19.41 0.08
N ARG A 239 17.47 20.02 -0.64
CA ARG A 239 17.71 19.69 -2.05
C ARG A 239 19.17 19.40 -2.36
N GLY A 240 19.38 18.49 -3.29
CA GLY A 240 20.67 18.18 -3.88
C GLY A 240 21.43 17.11 -3.10
N ARG A 241 22.60 16.73 -3.63
CA ARG A 241 23.40 15.64 -3.05
C ARG A 241 23.87 15.99 -1.64
N LYS A 242 23.21 15.44 -0.62
CA LYS A 242 23.46 15.72 0.80
C LYS A 242 23.33 14.46 1.63
N VAL A 243 24.12 14.38 2.71
CA VAL A 243 24.04 13.31 3.70
C VAL A 243 23.78 13.95 5.07
N ILE A 244 22.68 13.57 5.70
CA ILE A 244 22.25 14.04 7.02
C ILE A 244 22.26 12.82 7.93
N ASN A 245 23.21 12.76 8.86
CA ASN A 245 23.47 11.56 9.66
C ASN A 245 23.84 11.90 11.12
N GLY A 246 24.25 10.90 11.89
CA GLY A 246 24.55 11.05 13.32
C GLY A 246 23.34 11.53 14.12
N ALA A 247 23.53 12.62 14.89
CA ALA A 247 22.49 13.25 15.71
C ALA A 247 22.13 14.66 15.22
N GLN A 248 22.30 14.93 13.91
CA GLN A 248 21.99 16.23 13.33
C GLN A 248 20.52 16.61 13.54
N GLN A 249 20.28 17.89 13.86
CA GLN A 249 18.95 18.46 14.02
C GLN A 249 18.77 19.61 13.03
N ILE A 250 17.83 19.47 12.10
CA ILE A 250 17.48 20.49 11.11
C ILE A 250 16.09 21.00 11.45
N THR A 251 16.02 22.27 11.84
CA THR A 251 14.76 22.95 12.17
C THR A 251 14.45 24.11 11.22
N ARG A 252 15.29 24.31 10.21
CA ARG A 252 15.14 25.36 9.19
C ARG A 252 15.82 24.94 7.90
N THR A 253 15.39 25.53 6.78
CA THR A 253 16.04 25.32 5.48
C THR A 253 17.53 25.74 5.54
N PRO A 254 18.47 24.83 5.24
CA PRO A 254 19.90 25.15 5.20
C PRO A 254 20.19 26.14 4.06
N LEU A 255 20.95 27.19 4.36
CA LEU A 255 21.42 28.12 3.33
C LEU A 255 22.37 27.40 2.37
N LEU A 256 22.41 27.82 1.09
CA LEU A 256 23.29 27.25 0.07
C LEU A 256 24.74 27.11 0.60
N GLY A 257 25.27 25.88 0.57
CA GLY A 257 26.64 25.55 1.01
C GLY A 257 26.83 25.21 2.48
N SER A 258 25.76 25.11 3.29
CA SER A 258 25.85 24.85 4.74
C SER A 258 25.67 23.38 5.18
N LEU A 259 25.58 22.44 4.24
CA LEU A 259 25.54 20.99 4.49
C LEU A 259 26.31 20.24 3.42
#